data_AF-A0A518D0K4-F1
#
_entry.id   AF-A0A518D0K4-F1
#
_cell.length_a   1.000
_cell.length_b   1.000
_cell.length_c   1.000
_cell.angle_alpha   90.00
_cell.angle_beta   90.00
_cell.angle_gamma   90.00
#
_symmetry.space_group_name_H-M   'P 1'
#
loop_
_entity.id
_entity.type
_entity.pdbx_description
1 polymer ?
#
loop_
_entity_poly.entity_id
_entity_poly.type
_entity_poly.pdbx_seq_one_letter_code
_entity_poly.pdbx_strand_id
1 'polypeptide(L)'
;MSGARPHTLRRWLQPLFGVAILGLVMWFLPWRDVVVLSSPGADRTAIELIGAFDENWKTEATVFDVAPDGRPGTWPDWLPQNLPQLELVLADDADAKKSWSVVGLPGVGVDIKPGMPRVFKSVELKGLVWALGCFLTALLFAITRWWRLLKLAGCQVKWWSAFRLSYLGLFFNLVMPGLTGGDVVKAVLAVRENPGKRPDALVSVVVDRLMGMFALAFLASVVILVADSFAELRPIVPPIMLVMLVGALVYTSRRVRKLLRFDALIERLPMAERIKSLDAAVVAYRRRPLELLLAFALSMGNHFLAVVGVMGLGAAFGVPDGQIGLVDYLAIVPVANMVSSIPITPGGWGVGEAAYGSLFQMVGVAASLGVAVSVGFRLCQMLIGFAGGLYLLKPGASATAREGLAEAEVVEAESAATN
;
A
#
# COMPACT_ATOMS: atom_id res chain seq x y z
N MET A 1 -3.27 -26.71 -42.72
CA MET A 1 -3.10 -27.41 -41.42
C MET A 1 -2.90 -26.36 -40.35
N SER A 2 -3.63 -26.52 -39.24
CA SER A 2 -3.90 -25.52 -38.21
C SER A 2 -2.65 -25.03 -37.47
N GLY A 3 -2.38 -23.72 -37.57
CA GLY A 3 -1.54 -23.02 -36.60
C GLY A 3 -2.30 -22.88 -35.28
N ALA A 4 -2.08 -23.81 -34.36
CA ALA A 4 -2.59 -23.70 -32.99
C ALA A 4 -1.99 -22.46 -32.34
N ARG A 5 -2.85 -21.48 -32.01
CA ARG A 5 -2.45 -20.22 -31.38
C ARG A 5 -1.81 -20.51 -30.00
N PRO A 6 -0.66 -19.91 -29.65
CA PRO A 6 -0.04 -20.05 -28.31
C PRO A 6 -0.85 -19.38 -27.16
N HIS A 7 -2.06 -18.89 -27.42
CA HIS A 7 -2.88 -18.13 -26.47
C HIS A 7 -3.47 -18.97 -25.33
N THR A 8 -3.57 -20.30 -25.47
CA THR A 8 -4.22 -21.16 -24.46
C THR A 8 -3.30 -21.44 -23.27
N LEU A 9 -1.99 -21.63 -23.49
CA LEU A 9 -1.05 -21.95 -22.42
C LEU A 9 -0.86 -20.76 -21.45
N ARG A 10 -0.74 -19.53 -21.98
CA ARG A 10 -0.59 -18.30 -21.19
C ARG A 10 -1.81 -18.02 -20.29
N ARG A 11 -3.02 -18.40 -20.73
CA ARG A 11 -4.27 -18.24 -19.96
C ARG A 11 -4.34 -19.11 -18.70
N TRP A 12 -3.69 -20.27 -18.69
CA TRP A 12 -3.66 -21.17 -17.52
C TRP A 12 -2.44 -20.93 -16.62
N LEU A 13 -1.33 -20.45 -17.18
CA LEU A 13 -0.13 -20.13 -16.41
C LEU A 13 -0.35 -18.98 -15.41
N GLN A 14 -1.15 -17.98 -15.75
CA GLN A 14 -1.43 -16.84 -14.87
C GLN A 14 -2.20 -17.20 -13.59
N PRO A 15 -3.33 -17.93 -13.63
CA PRO A 15 -4.00 -18.36 -12.40
C PRO A 15 -3.15 -19.34 -11.59
N LEU A 16 -2.41 -20.26 -12.24
CA LEU A 16 -1.48 -21.16 -11.56
C LEU A 16 -0.37 -20.39 -10.83
N PHE A 17 0.19 -19.36 -11.45
CA PHE A 17 1.20 -18.50 -10.83
C PHE A 17 0.61 -17.70 -9.66
N GLY A 18 -0.60 -17.17 -9.79
CA GLY A 18 -1.32 -16.52 -8.69
C GLY A 18 -1.60 -17.46 -7.52
N VAL A 19 -2.04 -18.69 -7.78
CA VAL A 19 -2.24 -19.72 -6.75
C VAL A 19 -0.91 -20.13 -6.10
N ALA A 20 0.17 -20.25 -6.87
CA ALA A 20 1.50 -20.55 -6.34
C ALA A 20 2.00 -19.42 -5.43
N ILE A 21 1.79 -18.15 -5.79
CA ILE A 21 2.13 -17.00 -4.95
C ILE A 21 1.28 -16.98 -3.68
N LEU A 22 -0.03 -17.23 -3.78
CA LEU A 22 -0.89 -17.31 -2.60
C LEU A 22 -0.47 -18.46 -1.67
N GLY A 23 -0.11 -19.63 -2.23
CA GLY A 23 0.45 -20.75 -1.48
C GLY A 23 1.77 -20.39 -0.80
N LEU A 24 2.66 -19.69 -1.51
CA LEU A 24 3.92 -19.19 -0.97
C LEU A 24 3.71 -18.15 0.14
N VAL A 25 2.81 -17.19 -0.05
CA VAL A 25 2.45 -16.21 0.99
C VAL A 25 1.89 -16.93 2.21
N MET A 26 0.93 -17.85 2.02
CA MET A 26 0.39 -18.65 3.13
C MET A 26 1.47 -19.46 3.84
N TRP A 27 2.48 -19.96 3.14
CA TRP A 27 3.59 -20.69 3.74
C TRP A 27 4.43 -19.84 4.71
N PHE A 28 4.58 -18.55 4.44
CA PHE A 28 5.34 -17.62 5.28
C PHE A 28 4.51 -16.97 6.40
N LEU A 29 3.20 -17.21 6.45
CA LEU A 29 2.35 -16.66 7.50
C LEU A 29 2.55 -17.43 8.82
N PRO A 30 2.59 -16.74 9.97
CA PRO A 30 2.63 -17.38 11.27
C PRO A 30 1.28 -18.04 11.57
N TRP A 31 1.23 -19.37 11.56
CA TRP A 31 -0.01 -20.13 11.79
C TRP A 31 -0.23 -20.52 13.25
N ARG A 32 0.84 -20.61 14.05
CA ARG A 32 0.79 -20.94 15.47
C ARG A 32 1.15 -19.70 16.30
N ASP A 33 0.64 -19.66 17.52
CA ASP A 33 1.05 -18.66 18.49
C ASP A 33 2.46 -19.01 18.99
N VAL A 34 3.34 -18.00 18.96
CA VAL A 34 4.73 -18.14 19.40
C VAL A 34 5.06 -17.01 20.35
N VAL A 35 5.80 -17.33 21.41
CA VAL A 35 6.46 -16.35 22.27
C VAL A 35 7.96 -16.55 22.13
N VAL A 36 8.69 -15.48 21.81
CA VAL A 36 10.14 -15.49 21.76
C VAL A 36 10.67 -14.88 23.05
N LEU A 37 11.47 -15.66 23.78
CA LEU A 37 12.13 -15.22 25.00
C LEU A 37 13.62 -15.01 24.71
N SER A 38 14.14 -13.85 25.07
CA SER A 38 15.55 -13.48 24.90
C SER A 38 16.25 -13.44 26.25
N SER A 39 17.44 -14.05 26.33
CA SER A 39 18.19 -14.20 27.57
C SER A 39 18.51 -12.84 28.21
N PRO A 40 18.49 -12.73 29.55
CA PRO A 40 18.95 -11.54 30.25
C PRO A 40 20.45 -11.29 29.97
N GLY A 41 20.83 -10.06 29.61
CA GLY A 41 22.22 -9.66 29.41
C GLY A 41 22.71 -9.67 27.95
N ALA A 42 24.04 -9.63 27.76
CA ALA A 42 24.66 -9.33 26.46
C ALA A 42 24.59 -10.47 25.44
N ASP A 43 24.45 -11.72 25.88
CA ASP A 43 24.54 -12.91 25.01
C ASP A 43 23.28 -13.13 24.13
N ARG A 44 22.19 -12.37 24.36
CA ARG A 44 20.93 -12.33 23.58
C ARG A 44 20.52 -13.64 22.91
N THR A 45 20.61 -14.76 23.62
CA THR A 45 20.15 -16.04 23.11
C THR A 45 18.63 -16.04 23.13
N ALA A 46 18.01 -16.25 21.97
CA ALA A 46 16.55 -16.26 21.82
C ALA A 46 16.03 -17.70 21.67
N ILE A 47 14.97 -18.04 22.40
CA ILE A 47 14.23 -19.28 22.21
C ILE A 47 12.80 -18.98 21.77
N GLU A 48 12.25 -19.87 20.95
CA GLU A 48 10.84 -19.79 20.54
C GLU A 48 10.05 -20.86 21.30
N LEU A 49 8.96 -20.42 21.94
CA LEU A 49 7.99 -21.27 22.61
C LEU A 49 6.70 -21.27 21.80
N ILE A 50 6.20 -22.46 21.47
CA ILE A 50 4.96 -22.63 20.73
C ILE A 50 3.84 -23.01 21.70
N GLY A 51 2.67 -22.42 21.52
CA GLY A 51 1.61 -22.53 22.51
C GLY A 51 0.29 -21.94 22.05
N ALA A 52 -0.49 -21.48 23.00
CA ALA A 52 -1.73 -20.76 22.77
C ALA A 52 -1.83 -19.57 23.73
N PHE A 53 -2.17 -18.40 23.20
CA PHE A 53 -2.60 -17.29 24.06
C PHE A 53 -4.03 -17.52 24.59
N ASP A 54 -4.35 -16.89 25.71
CA ASP A 54 -5.74 -16.78 26.19
C ASP A 54 -6.62 -15.97 25.21
N GLU A 55 -7.95 -15.99 25.40
CA GLU A 55 -8.92 -15.27 24.58
C GLU A 55 -8.71 -13.75 24.64
N ASN A 56 -8.25 -13.22 25.77
CA ASN A 56 -8.02 -11.78 26.00
C ASN A 56 -6.61 -11.30 25.58
N TRP A 57 -5.92 -12.00 24.69
CA TRP A 57 -4.52 -11.71 24.33
C TRP A 57 -4.18 -10.29 23.84
N LYS A 58 -5.20 -9.48 23.52
CA LYS A 58 -5.06 -8.07 23.12
C LYS A 58 -4.98 -7.09 24.29
N THR A 59 -5.22 -7.54 25.53
CA THR A 59 -5.16 -6.69 26.72
C THR A 59 -3.71 -6.47 27.18
N GLU A 60 -3.49 -5.52 28.08
CA GLU A 60 -2.17 -5.22 28.65
C GLU A 60 -1.59 -6.35 29.50
N ALA A 61 -2.38 -7.38 29.81
CA ALA A 61 -1.93 -8.62 30.41
C ALA A 61 -2.53 -9.80 29.65
N THR A 62 -1.75 -10.86 29.42
CA THR A 62 -2.22 -12.09 28.80
C THR A 62 -1.47 -13.30 29.33
N VAL A 63 -2.10 -14.46 29.29
CA VAL A 63 -1.46 -15.74 29.59
C VAL A 63 -1.13 -16.46 28.29
N PHE A 64 0.01 -17.13 28.26
CA PHE A 64 0.42 -18.02 27.18
C PHE A 64 0.66 -19.43 27.71
N ASP A 65 -0.14 -20.38 27.25
CA ASP A 65 -0.03 -21.79 27.55
C ASP A 65 1.02 -22.44 26.64
N VAL A 66 2.11 -22.93 27.23
CA VAL A 66 3.18 -23.59 26.47
C VAL A 66 2.72 -24.99 26.07
N ALA A 67 2.72 -25.28 24.77
CA ALA A 67 2.31 -26.59 24.29
C ALA A 67 3.33 -27.67 24.71
N PRO A 68 2.90 -28.92 24.97
CA PRO A 68 3.81 -30.01 25.33
C PRO A 68 4.90 -30.27 24.27
N ASP A 69 4.57 -30.10 22.99
CA ASP A 69 5.46 -30.19 21.82
C ASP A 69 6.15 -28.86 21.48
N GLY A 70 5.82 -27.77 22.20
CA GLY A 70 6.22 -26.41 21.87
C GLY A 70 7.50 -25.93 22.53
N ARG A 71 8.27 -26.83 23.16
CA ARG A 71 9.55 -26.53 23.81
C ARG A 71 10.71 -26.69 22.83
N PRO A 72 11.77 -25.86 22.89
CA PRO A 72 12.95 -26.02 22.07
C PRO A 72 13.68 -27.34 22.38
N GLY A 73 14.42 -27.85 21.40
CA GLY A 73 15.20 -29.09 21.57
C GLY A 73 16.28 -29.00 22.66
N THR A 74 16.80 -27.80 22.92
CA THR A 74 17.74 -27.49 24.01
C THR A 74 17.11 -26.43 24.92
N TRP A 75 16.85 -26.80 26.17
CA TRP A 75 16.27 -25.90 27.16
C TRP A 75 17.38 -25.04 27.82
N PRO A 76 17.26 -23.71 27.86
CA PRO A 76 18.29 -22.86 28.46
C PRO A 76 18.30 -22.92 29.99
N ASP A 77 19.49 -22.80 30.59
CA ASP A 77 19.67 -22.82 32.05
C ASP A 77 19.07 -21.59 32.76
N TRP A 78 18.92 -20.48 32.03
CA TRP A 78 18.33 -19.24 32.56
C TRP A 78 16.80 -19.29 32.64
N LEU A 79 16.16 -20.35 32.13
CA LEU A 79 14.72 -20.57 32.22
C LEU A 79 14.39 -21.68 33.23
N PRO A 80 13.38 -21.48 34.09
CA PRO A 80 12.83 -22.55 34.91
C PRO A 80 12.50 -23.82 34.09
N GLN A 81 12.88 -25.00 34.59
CA GLN A 81 12.64 -26.27 33.89
C GLN A 81 11.15 -26.61 33.71
N ASN A 82 10.31 -26.06 34.59
CA ASN A 82 8.86 -26.20 34.51
C ASN A 82 8.21 -24.83 34.28
N LEU A 83 7.82 -24.58 33.04
CA LEU A 83 7.12 -23.38 32.58
C LEU A 83 5.92 -23.82 31.73
N PRO A 84 4.82 -24.26 32.37
CA PRO A 84 3.61 -24.65 31.65
C PRO A 84 2.85 -23.42 31.11
N GLN A 85 2.98 -22.28 31.79
CA GLN A 85 2.31 -21.03 31.47
C GLN A 85 3.25 -19.86 31.67
N LEU A 86 3.06 -18.83 30.84
CA LEU A 86 3.74 -17.54 30.93
C LEU A 86 2.69 -16.46 31.15
N GLU A 87 2.79 -15.74 32.26
CA GLU A 87 2.03 -14.50 32.48
C GLU A 87 2.80 -13.34 31.85
N LEU A 88 2.23 -12.76 30.80
CA LEU A 88 2.81 -11.67 30.04
C LEU A 88 2.12 -10.37 30.39
N VAL A 89 2.90 -9.34 30.70
CA VAL A 89 2.38 -8.01 31.02
C VAL A 89 3.11 -6.98 30.16
N LEU A 90 2.31 -6.09 29.59
CA LEU A 90 2.76 -4.96 28.81
C LEU A 90 3.05 -3.80 29.77
N ALA A 91 4.32 -3.44 29.92
CA ALA A 91 4.78 -2.41 30.84
C ALA A 91 5.48 -1.27 30.08
N ASP A 92 5.50 -0.07 30.69
CA ASP A 92 6.26 1.05 30.14
C ASP A 92 7.77 0.76 30.25
N ASP A 93 8.47 0.86 29.11
CA ASP A 93 9.92 0.78 29.05
C ASP A 93 10.56 2.16 29.33
N ALA A 94 11.88 2.19 29.51
CA ALA A 94 12.67 3.39 29.77
C ALA A 94 12.47 4.51 28.73
N ASP A 95 12.10 4.15 27.50
CA ASP A 95 11.81 5.07 26.39
C ASP A 95 10.33 5.47 26.28
N ALA A 96 9.51 5.23 27.31
CA ALA A 96 8.08 5.51 27.35
C ALA A 96 7.24 4.81 26.26
N LYS A 97 7.79 3.78 25.60
CA LYS A 97 7.06 2.83 24.78
C LYS A 97 6.75 1.58 25.60
N LYS A 98 5.59 0.99 25.35
CA LYS A 98 5.18 -0.23 26.05
C LYS A 98 5.87 -1.47 25.48
N SER A 99 6.53 -2.27 26.32
CA SER A 99 7.16 -3.54 25.93
C SER A 99 6.63 -4.71 26.74
N TRP A 100 6.63 -5.90 26.15
CA TRP A 100 6.17 -7.11 26.82
C TRP A 100 7.22 -7.61 27.81
N SER A 101 6.77 -8.03 28.98
CA SER A 101 7.58 -8.63 30.04
C SER A 101 6.89 -9.88 30.59
N VAL A 102 7.67 -10.81 31.13
CA VAL A 102 7.15 -12.01 31.79
C VAL A 102 7.17 -11.82 33.29
N VAL A 103 6.04 -12.05 33.95
CA VAL A 103 5.94 -11.99 35.41
C VAL A 103 6.86 -13.04 36.03
N GLY A 104 7.69 -12.61 36.98
CA GLY A 104 8.63 -13.48 37.68
C GLY A 104 9.96 -13.76 36.95
N LEU A 105 10.16 -13.22 35.74
CA LEU A 105 11.42 -13.35 34.98
C LEU A 105 11.95 -11.97 34.54
N PRO A 106 12.48 -11.15 35.48
CA PRO A 106 12.97 -9.82 35.16
C PRO A 106 14.18 -9.86 34.21
N GLY A 107 14.21 -8.93 33.25
CA GLY A 107 15.31 -8.81 32.28
C GLY A 107 15.27 -9.80 31.11
N VAL A 108 14.30 -10.73 31.07
CA VAL A 108 14.02 -11.55 29.89
C VAL A 108 13.26 -10.71 28.88
N GLY A 109 13.81 -10.57 27.67
CA GLY A 109 13.12 -9.88 26.58
C GLY A 109 12.00 -10.76 26.02
N VAL A 110 10.84 -10.17 25.73
CA VAL A 110 9.65 -10.89 25.25
C VAL A 110 9.16 -10.28 23.94
N ASP A 111 9.04 -11.13 22.92
CA ASP A 111 8.37 -10.79 21.67
C ASP A 111 7.21 -11.77 21.44
N ILE A 112 5.99 -11.24 21.36
CA ILE A 112 4.80 -12.05 21.12
C ILE A 112 4.52 -12.12 19.62
N LYS A 113 4.22 -13.31 19.12
CA LYS A 113 3.88 -13.55 17.71
C LYS A 113 2.56 -14.31 17.64
N PRO A 114 1.41 -13.63 17.72
CA PRO A 114 0.11 -14.28 17.60
C PRO A 114 -0.06 -14.87 16.19
N GLY A 115 -0.65 -16.06 16.14
CA GLY A 115 -0.94 -16.76 14.89
C GLY A 115 -2.08 -16.11 14.12
N MET A 116 -2.00 -16.11 12.79
CA MET A 116 -3.01 -15.51 11.91
C MET A 116 -4.44 -15.98 12.21
N PRO A 117 -4.74 -17.27 12.45
CA PRO A 117 -6.09 -17.70 12.80
C PRO A 117 -6.65 -16.97 14.03
N ARG A 118 -5.83 -16.75 15.07
CA ARG A 118 -6.23 -16.01 16.27
C ARG A 118 -6.45 -14.53 15.97
N VAL A 119 -5.50 -13.91 15.26
CA VAL A 119 -5.56 -12.49 14.90
C VAL A 119 -6.84 -12.18 14.12
N PHE A 120 -7.17 -12.99 13.12
CA PHE A 120 -8.39 -12.81 12.32
C PHE A 120 -9.68 -13.19 13.05
N LYS A 121 -9.67 -14.21 13.93
CA LYS A 121 -10.85 -14.60 14.72
C LYS A 121 -11.24 -13.53 15.74
N SER A 122 -10.27 -12.80 16.27
CA SER A 122 -10.47 -11.79 17.31
C SER A 122 -10.60 -10.36 16.78
N VAL A 123 -10.75 -10.15 15.46
CA VAL A 123 -10.83 -8.81 14.86
C VAL A 123 -11.97 -7.99 15.47
N GLU A 124 -11.63 -6.78 15.92
CA GLU A 124 -12.64 -5.87 16.45
C GLU A 124 -13.36 -5.13 15.33
N LEU A 125 -14.68 -5.28 15.29
CA LEU A 125 -15.51 -4.67 14.25
C LEU A 125 -15.42 -3.14 14.25
N LYS A 126 -15.26 -2.51 15.42
CA LYS A 126 -15.17 -1.05 15.54
C LYS A 126 -14.00 -0.47 14.75
N GLY A 127 -12.80 -1.02 14.94
CA GLY A 127 -11.60 -0.59 14.22
C GLY A 127 -11.70 -0.88 12.72
N LEU A 128 -12.31 -2.01 12.33
CA LEU A 128 -12.53 -2.34 10.92
C LEU A 128 -13.51 -1.37 10.23
N VAL A 129 -14.64 -1.04 10.87
CA VAL A 129 -15.62 -0.08 10.33
C VAL A 129 -15.02 1.32 10.24
N TRP A 130 -14.23 1.73 11.24
CA TRP A 130 -13.49 2.98 11.21
C TRP A 130 -12.52 3.03 10.02
N ALA A 131 -11.72 1.98 9.84
CA ALA A 131 -10.77 1.86 8.74
C ALA A 131 -11.47 1.97 7.37
N LEU A 132 -12.58 1.25 7.18
CA LEU A 132 -13.39 1.32 5.96
C LEU A 132 -13.91 2.74 5.69
N GLY A 133 -14.41 3.43 6.72
CA GLY A 133 -14.84 4.82 6.61
C GLY A 133 -13.72 5.76 6.18
N CYS A 134 -12.53 5.61 6.76
CA CYS A 134 -11.34 6.37 6.37
C CYS A 134 -10.92 6.09 4.92
N PHE A 135 -10.87 4.82 4.50
CA PHE A 135 -10.47 4.45 3.14
C PHE A 135 -11.48 4.92 2.07
N LEU A 136 -12.77 4.83 2.35
CA LEU A 136 -13.81 5.40 1.49
C LEU A 136 -13.65 6.91 1.36
N THR A 137 -13.40 7.60 2.48
CA THR A 137 -13.21 9.06 2.46
C THR A 137 -11.92 9.44 1.72
N ALA A 138 -10.83 8.70 1.90
CA ALA A 138 -9.58 8.86 1.16
C ALA A 138 -9.83 8.73 -0.36
N LEU A 139 -10.59 7.71 -0.75
CA LEU A 139 -10.98 7.51 -2.14
C LEU A 139 -11.79 8.70 -2.70
N LEU A 140 -12.69 9.29 -1.92
CA LEU A 140 -13.42 10.50 -2.33
C LEU A 140 -12.48 11.70 -2.57
N PHE A 141 -11.39 11.83 -1.81
CA PHE A 141 -10.38 12.86 -2.03
C PHE A 141 -9.65 12.60 -3.36
N ALA A 142 -9.26 11.35 -3.62
CA ALA A 142 -8.62 10.96 -4.89
C ALA A 142 -9.55 11.19 -6.09
N ILE A 143 -10.83 10.83 -5.99
CA ILE A 143 -11.85 11.06 -7.03
C ILE A 143 -12.04 12.56 -7.28
N THR A 144 -12.18 13.34 -6.22
CA THR A 144 -12.39 14.79 -6.32
C THR A 144 -11.18 15.46 -6.96
N ARG A 145 -9.97 15.05 -6.57
CA ARG A 145 -8.72 15.52 -7.17
C ARG A 145 -8.68 15.23 -8.67
N TRP A 146 -8.93 14.00 -9.09
CA TRP A 146 -8.90 13.64 -10.51
C TRP A 146 -9.98 14.40 -11.32
N TRP A 147 -11.18 14.55 -10.77
CA TRP A 147 -12.24 15.34 -11.38
C TRP A 147 -11.82 16.80 -11.64
N ARG A 148 -11.13 17.42 -10.69
CA ARG A 148 -10.58 18.78 -10.86
C ARG A 148 -9.51 18.80 -11.95
N LEU A 149 -8.63 17.81 -11.98
CA LEU A 149 -7.60 17.68 -13.02
C LEU A 149 -8.21 17.55 -14.42
N LEU A 150 -9.24 16.71 -14.59
CA LEU A 150 -9.99 16.60 -15.85
C LEU A 150 -10.60 17.94 -16.27
N LYS A 151 -11.20 18.69 -15.34
CA LYS A 151 -11.74 20.03 -15.62
C LYS A 151 -10.66 21.01 -16.07
N LEU A 152 -9.47 20.98 -15.46
CA LEU A 152 -8.33 21.81 -15.86
C LEU A 152 -7.80 21.46 -17.25
N ALA A 153 -7.83 20.18 -17.61
CA ALA A 153 -7.56 19.69 -18.96
C ALA A 153 -8.62 20.13 -19.99
N GLY A 154 -9.71 20.79 -19.55
CA GLY A 154 -10.80 21.22 -20.42
C GLY A 154 -11.76 20.09 -20.80
N CYS A 155 -11.70 18.95 -20.11
CA CYS A 155 -12.65 17.86 -20.27
C CYS A 155 -13.98 18.21 -19.58
N GLN A 156 -15.11 18.00 -20.26
CA GLN A 156 -16.43 18.32 -19.72
C GLN A 156 -16.98 17.14 -18.92
N VAL A 157 -16.55 17.01 -17.67
CA VAL A 157 -16.93 15.90 -16.80
C VAL A 157 -17.70 16.34 -15.56
N LYS A 158 -18.76 15.59 -15.23
CA LYS A 158 -19.43 15.66 -13.93
C LYS A 158 -18.63 14.88 -12.90
N TRP A 159 -18.75 15.25 -11.62
CA TRP A 159 -18.03 14.54 -10.55
C TRP A 159 -18.41 13.05 -10.50
N TRP A 160 -19.70 12.72 -10.71
CA TRP A 160 -20.18 11.35 -10.78
C TRP A 160 -19.60 10.53 -11.93
N SER A 161 -19.18 11.18 -13.03
CA SER A 161 -18.45 10.49 -14.09
C SER A 161 -17.07 10.06 -13.59
N ALA A 162 -16.33 10.96 -12.94
CA ALA A 162 -15.04 10.64 -12.34
C ALA A 162 -15.16 9.58 -11.23
N PHE A 163 -16.20 9.67 -10.38
CA PHE A 163 -16.50 8.66 -9.36
C PHE A 163 -16.66 7.27 -9.99
N ARG A 164 -17.55 7.16 -10.98
CA ARG A 164 -17.80 5.90 -11.69
C ARG A 164 -16.54 5.36 -12.35
N LEU A 165 -15.81 6.19 -13.09
CA LEU A 165 -14.61 5.78 -13.81
C LEU A 165 -13.50 5.33 -12.85
N SER A 166 -13.35 6.00 -11.70
CA SER A 166 -12.42 5.57 -10.65
C SER A 166 -12.81 4.22 -10.05
N TYR A 167 -14.09 3.99 -9.74
CA TYR A 167 -14.55 2.70 -9.22
C TYR A 167 -14.41 1.57 -10.25
N LEU A 168 -14.66 1.83 -11.54
CA LEU A 168 -14.37 0.88 -12.61
C LEU A 168 -12.87 0.58 -12.68
N GLY A 169 -12.01 1.60 -12.58
CA GLY A 169 -10.56 1.41 -12.53
C GLY A 169 -10.12 0.56 -11.34
N LEU A 170 -10.66 0.81 -10.15
CA LEU A 170 -10.39 -0.01 -8.96
C LEU A 170 -10.83 -1.47 -9.16
N PHE A 171 -12.03 -1.69 -9.72
CA PHE A 171 -12.50 -3.04 -10.03
C PHE A 171 -11.56 -3.76 -11.02
N PHE A 172 -11.14 -3.09 -12.09
CA PHE A 172 -10.25 -3.68 -13.07
C PHE A 172 -8.83 -3.90 -12.55
N ASN A 173 -8.36 -3.12 -11.58
CA ASN A 173 -7.10 -3.40 -10.87
C ASN A 173 -7.16 -4.71 -10.06
N LEU A 174 -8.35 -5.19 -9.68
CA LEU A 174 -8.52 -6.46 -8.96
C LEU A 174 -8.55 -7.67 -9.92
N VAL A 175 -9.18 -7.49 -11.09
CA VAL A 175 -9.49 -8.60 -12.01
C VAL A 175 -8.46 -8.75 -13.13
N MET A 176 -7.81 -7.66 -13.55
CA MET A 176 -6.82 -7.72 -14.62
C MET A 176 -5.42 -8.01 -14.09
N PRO A 177 -4.62 -8.83 -14.82
CA PRO A 177 -3.24 -9.04 -14.48
C PRO A 177 -2.43 -7.74 -14.67
N GLY A 178 -1.58 -7.42 -13.69
CA GLY A 178 -0.73 -6.23 -13.70
C GLY A 178 -1.20 -5.15 -12.74
N LEU A 179 -0.24 -4.40 -12.16
CA LEU A 179 -0.50 -3.39 -11.13
C LEU A 179 -1.19 -2.11 -11.66
N THR A 180 -1.35 -1.99 -12.98
CA THR A 180 -1.80 -0.75 -13.65
C THR A 180 -2.93 -0.94 -14.64
N GLY A 181 -3.43 -2.16 -14.84
CA GLY A 181 -4.44 -2.45 -15.86
C GLY A 181 -5.73 -1.66 -15.69
N GLY A 182 -6.22 -1.49 -14.47
CA GLY A 182 -7.42 -0.72 -14.20
C GLY A 182 -7.28 0.78 -14.44
N ASP A 183 -6.08 1.35 -14.25
CA ASP A 183 -5.84 2.76 -14.60
C ASP A 183 -5.74 2.98 -16.12
N VAL A 184 -5.31 1.97 -16.89
CA VAL A 184 -5.42 2.00 -18.36
C VAL A 184 -6.89 2.02 -18.78
N VAL A 185 -7.73 1.15 -18.21
CA VAL A 185 -9.18 1.14 -18.50
C VAL A 185 -9.83 2.48 -18.13
N LYS A 186 -9.50 3.03 -16.96
CA LYS A 186 -9.94 4.37 -16.53
C LYS A 186 -9.55 5.45 -17.56
N ALA A 187 -8.32 5.40 -18.08
CA ALA A 187 -7.84 6.34 -19.09
C ALA A 187 -8.57 6.18 -20.43
N VAL A 188 -8.70 4.96 -20.95
CA VAL A 188 -9.42 4.67 -22.21
C VAL A 188 -10.86 5.16 -22.13
N LEU A 189 -11.58 4.85 -21.05
CA LEU A 189 -12.95 5.31 -20.87
C LEU A 189 -13.04 6.84 -20.76
N ALA A 190 -12.11 7.49 -20.07
CA ALA A 190 -12.06 8.96 -19.99
C ALA A 190 -11.83 9.61 -21.37
N VAL A 191 -10.98 8.99 -22.21
CA VAL A 191 -10.70 9.41 -23.59
C VAL A 191 -11.94 9.25 -24.47
N ARG A 192 -12.67 8.13 -24.35
CA ARG A 192 -13.92 7.88 -25.09
C ARG A 192 -15.01 8.89 -24.74
N GLU A 193 -15.10 9.28 -23.48
CA GLU A 193 -16.05 10.29 -23.01
C GLU A 193 -15.67 11.72 -23.38
N ASN A 194 -14.43 11.95 -23.85
CA ASN A 194 -13.92 13.26 -24.23
C ASN A 194 -13.22 13.21 -25.62
N PRO A 195 -13.96 12.91 -26.71
CA PRO A 195 -13.36 12.67 -28.03
C PRO A 195 -12.64 13.89 -28.63
N GLY A 196 -13.01 15.12 -28.26
CA GLY A 196 -12.31 16.34 -28.67
C GLY A 196 -11.07 16.70 -27.83
N LYS A 197 -10.81 15.94 -26.76
CA LYS A 197 -9.77 16.22 -25.74
C LYS A 197 -9.01 14.95 -25.35
N ARG A 198 -8.82 14.03 -26.30
CA ARG A 198 -8.19 12.71 -26.06
C ARG A 198 -6.82 12.81 -25.37
N PRO A 199 -5.86 13.62 -25.86
CA PRO A 199 -4.54 13.72 -25.22
C PRO A 199 -4.66 14.29 -23.80
N ASP A 200 -5.51 15.29 -23.58
CA ASP A 200 -5.72 15.91 -22.27
C ASP A 200 -6.35 14.94 -21.25
N ALA A 201 -7.32 14.13 -21.68
CA ALA A 201 -7.95 13.10 -20.85
C ALA A 201 -6.95 12.01 -20.44
N LEU A 202 -6.13 11.53 -21.37
CA LEU A 202 -5.07 10.56 -21.10
C LEU A 202 -4.04 11.12 -20.10
N VAL A 203 -3.54 12.33 -20.37
CA VAL A 203 -2.59 13.04 -19.49
C VAL A 203 -3.17 13.25 -18.10
N SER A 204 -4.47 13.51 -17.98
CA SER A 204 -5.09 13.72 -16.66
C SER A 204 -4.92 12.53 -15.73
N VAL A 205 -4.96 11.30 -16.24
CA VAL A 205 -4.76 10.07 -15.43
C VAL A 205 -3.29 9.90 -15.04
N VAL A 206 -2.38 10.24 -15.94
CA VAL A 206 -0.94 10.22 -15.64
C VAL A 206 -0.60 11.26 -14.57
N VAL A 207 -1.09 12.50 -14.73
CA VAL A 207 -0.93 13.57 -13.74
C VAL A 207 -1.58 13.19 -12.41
N ASP A 208 -2.74 12.54 -12.46
CA ASP A 208 -3.41 12.01 -11.27
C ASP A 208 -2.53 10.99 -10.53
N ARG A 209 -1.89 10.06 -11.23
CA ARG A 209 -0.95 9.12 -10.62
C ARG A 209 0.30 9.81 -10.07
N LEU A 210 0.94 10.66 -10.87
CA LEU A 210 2.16 11.38 -10.46
C LEU A 210 1.94 12.24 -9.23
N MET A 211 0.80 12.94 -9.14
CA MET A 211 0.46 13.76 -7.98
C MET A 211 0.18 12.93 -6.73
N GLY A 212 -0.35 11.71 -6.88
CA GLY A 212 -0.51 10.76 -5.78
C GLY A 212 0.84 10.22 -5.28
N MET A 213 1.72 9.81 -6.21
CA MET A 213 3.06 9.30 -5.91
C MET A 213 3.96 10.39 -5.31
N PHE A 214 3.90 11.62 -5.83
CA PHE A 214 4.64 12.76 -5.31
C PHE A 214 4.24 13.08 -3.87
N ALA A 215 2.95 13.09 -3.57
CA ALA A 215 2.48 13.29 -2.20
C ALA A 215 2.90 12.14 -1.25
N LEU A 216 2.86 10.90 -1.73
CA LEU A 216 3.31 9.73 -0.96
C LEU A 216 4.82 9.81 -0.65
N ALA A 217 5.63 10.08 -1.67
CA ALA A 217 7.07 10.20 -1.54
C ALA A 217 7.47 11.41 -0.68
N PHE A 218 6.75 12.53 -0.80
CA PHE A 218 6.93 13.69 0.08
C PHE A 218 6.64 13.32 1.53
N LEU A 219 5.50 12.67 1.81
CA LEU A 219 5.13 12.25 3.17
C LEU A 219 6.17 11.27 3.74
N ALA A 220 6.57 10.25 2.99
CA ALA A 220 7.62 9.32 3.41
C ALA A 220 8.96 10.03 3.68
N SER A 221 9.35 10.97 2.83
CA SER A 221 10.59 11.75 2.98
C SER A 221 10.58 12.59 4.26
N VAL A 222 9.50 13.32 4.52
CA VAL A 222 9.36 14.14 5.73
C VAL A 222 9.50 13.28 6.98
N VAL A 223 8.88 12.09 6.98
CA VAL A 223 8.92 11.24 8.17
C VAL A 223 10.27 10.56 8.37
N ILE A 224 10.93 10.08 7.31
CA ILE A 224 12.30 9.53 7.44
C ILE A 224 13.29 10.57 8.00
N LEU A 225 13.11 11.85 7.64
CA LEU A 225 13.96 12.94 8.15
C LEU A 225 13.70 13.25 9.63
N VAL A 226 12.49 13.01 10.15
CA VAL A 226 12.09 13.38 11.51
C VAL A 226 12.15 12.20 12.49
N ALA A 227 11.88 10.98 12.04
CA ALA A 227 11.86 9.78 12.87
C ALA A 227 13.24 9.14 12.97
N ASP A 228 13.70 8.84 14.18
CA ASP A 228 15.02 8.23 14.42
C ASP A 228 15.08 6.75 14.02
N SER A 229 13.95 6.04 14.05
CA SER A 229 13.82 4.65 13.62
C SER A 229 14.23 4.40 12.16
N PHE A 230 14.33 5.45 11.35
CA PHE A 230 14.70 5.38 9.93
C PHE A 230 16.00 6.15 9.61
N ALA A 231 16.84 6.40 10.62
CA ALA A 231 18.08 7.17 10.47
C ALA A 231 18.99 6.64 9.34
N GLU A 232 19.04 5.32 9.14
CA GLU A 232 19.84 4.68 8.09
C GLU A 232 19.38 5.04 6.67
N LEU A 233 18.10 5.38 6.49
CA LEU A 233 17.53 5.76 5.19
C LEU A 233 17.68 7.25 4.89
N ARG A 234 18.03 8.08 5.89
CA ARG A 234 18.15 9.54 5.74
C ARG A 234 19.09 9.98 4.60
N PRO A 235 20.24 9.35 4.33
CA PRO A 235 21.13 9.77 3.24
C PRO A 235 20.49 9.68 1.84
N ILE A 236 19.51 8.78 1.66
CA ILE A 236 18.84 8.55 0.37
C ILE A 236 17.73 9.59 0.12
N VAL A 237 17.22 10.25 1.16
CA VAL A 237 16.07 11.17 1.06
C VAL A 237 16.39 12.50 0.35
N PRO A 238 17.45 13.25 0.71
CA PRO A 238 17.78 14.52 0.06
C PRO A 238 17.90 14.45 -1.48
N PRO A 239 18.57 13.46 -2.10
CA PRO A 239 18.63 13.41 -3.56
C PRO A 239 17.26 13.13 -4.18
N ILE A 240 16.41 12.29 -3.56
CA ILE A 240 15.03 12.06 -4.03
C ILE A 240 14.21 13.35 -3.94
N MET A 241 14.27 14.07 -2.82
CA MET A 241 13.61 15.36 -2.66
C MET A 241 14.11 16.41 -3.65
N LEU A 242 15.41 16.43 -3.96
CA LEU A 242 15.98 17.31 -4.97
C LEU A 242 15.45 16.99 -6.36
N VAL A 243 15.39 15.72 -6.76
CA VAL A 243 14.80 15.29 -8.04
C VAL A 243 13.33 15.69 -8.12
N MET A 244 12.56 15.46 -7.05
CA MET A 244 11.16 15.87 -6.94
C MET A 244 11.00 17.39 -7.08
N LEU A 245 11.83 18.18 -6.39
CA LEU A 245 11.81 19.63 -6.43
C LEU A 245 12.20 20.16 -7.82
N VAL A 246 13.28 19.64 -8.41
CA VAL A 246 13.72 20.01 -9.76
C VAL A 246 12.64 19.66 -10.77
N GLY A 247 12.04 18.47 -10.70
CA GLY A 247 10.92 18.07 -11.55
C GLY A 247 9.73 19.02 -11.43
N ALA A 248 9.32 19.36 -10.20
CA ALA A 248 8.27 20.33 -9.95
C ALA A 248 8.63 21.74 -10.46
N LEU A 249 9.89 22.17 -10.36
CA LEU A 249 10.35 23.47 -10.83
C LEU A 249 10.46 23.55 -12.35
N VAL A 250 11.00 22.52 -13.01
CA VAL A 250 10.98 22.37 -14.49
C VAL A 250 9.55 22.50 -14.97
N TYR A 251 8.64 21.83 -14.28
CA TYR A 251 7.25 21.83 -14.63
C TYR A 251 6.58 23.17 -14.36
N THR A 252 6.79 23.83 -13.22
CA THR A 252 6.01 25.01 -12.83
C THR A 252 6.65 26.32 -13.34
N SER A 253 7.98 26.41 -13.41
CA SER A 253 8.72 27.63 -13.79
C SER A 253 9.17 27.65 -15.26
N ARG A 254 8.80 28.71 -16.00
CA ARG A 254 9.18 28.83 -17.43
C ARG A 254 10.68 29.04 -17.58
N ARG A 255 11.30 29.74 -16.61
CA ARG A 255 12.73 30.05 -16.59
C ARG A 255 13.57 28.78 -16.46
N VAL A 256 13.19 27.90 -15.53
CA VAL A 256 13.90 26.63 -15.29
C VAL A 256 13.78 25.71 -16.50
N ARG A 257 12.58 25.60 -17.09
CA ARG A 257 12.36 24.83 -18.33
C ARG A 257 13.26 25.30 -19.49
N LYS A 258 13.38 26.62 -19.67
CA LYS A 258 14.25 27.22 -20.70
C LYS A 258 15.74 26.99 -20.40
N LEU A 259 16.15 27.15 -19.14
CA LEU A 259 17.53 26.96 -18.70
C LEU A 259 18.01 25.53 -18.97
N LEU A 260 17.16 24.54 -18.67
CA LEU A 260 17.45 23.12 -18.90
C LEU A 260 17.23 22.67 -20.35
N ARG A 261 16.85 23.59 -21.25
CA ARG A 261 16.56 23.31 -22.67
C ARG A 261 15.60 22.12 -22.86
N PHE A 262 14.60 22.01 -21.99
CA PHE A 262 13.69 20.86 -21.95
C PHE A 262 12.99 20.63 -23.30
N ASP A 263 12.61 21.72 -23.98
CA ASP A 263 11.98 21.66 -25.31
C ASP A 263 12.90 21.00 -26.36
N ALA A 264 14.19 21.30 -26.34
CA ALA A 264 15.17 20.70 -27.24
C ALA A 264 15.50 19.24 -26.88
N LEU A 265 15.33 18.86 -25.62
CA LEU A 265 15.48 17.47 -25.19
C LEU A 265 14.30 16.61 -25.70
N ILE A 266 13.08 17.13 -25.64
CA ILE A 266 11.89 16.47 -26.20
C ILE A 266 12.04 16.24 -27.71
N GLU A 267 12.61 17.20 -28.43
CA GLU A 267 12.82 17.09 -29.89
C GLU A 267 13.79 15.98 -30.31
N ARG A 268 14.62 15.50 -29.38
CA ARG A 268 15.57 14.41 -29.64
C ARG A 268 15.00 13.02 -29.34
N LEU A 269 13.79 12.94 -28.78
CA LEU A 269 13.18 11.67 -28.40
C LEU A 269 12.40 11.04 -29.57
N PRO A 270 12.39 9.69 -29.67
CA PRO A 270 11.45 9.01 -30.55
C PRO A 270 10.02 9.38 -30.14
N MET A 271 9.14 9.62 -31.12
CA MET A 271 7.76 10.11 -30.91
C MET A 271 7.62 11.55 -30.35
N ALA A 272 8.55 12.45 -30.67
CA ALA A 272 8.54 13.84 -30.22
C ALA A 272 7.17 14.56 -30.37
N GLU A 273 6.42 14.32 -31.45
CA GLU A 273 5.08 14.91 -31.63
C GLU A 273 4.06 14.44 -30.58
N ARG A 274 4.06 13.14 -30.23
CA ARG A 274 3.21 12.63 -29.15
C ARG A 274 3.60 13.27 -27.82
N ILE A 275 4.90 13.31 -27.51
CA ILE A 275 5.42 13.93 -26.28
C ILE A 275 5.10 15.43 -26.22
N LYS A 276 5.21 16.16 -27.33
CA LYS A 276 4.82 17.58 -27.44
C LYS A 276 3.33 17.78 -27.15
N SER A 277 2.46 16.90 -27.65
CA SER A 277 1.02 16.98 -27.36
C SER A 277 0.70 16.71 -25.87
N LEU A 278 1.41 15.75 -25.26
CA LEU A 278 1.29 15.46 -23.83
C LEU A 278 1.84 16.61 -22.99
N ASP A 279 2.99 17.17 -23.36
CA ASP A 279 3.58 18.32 -22.68
C ASP A 279 2.67 19.55 -22.76
N ALA A 280 2.06 19.83 -23.92
CA ALA A 280 1.12 20.94 -24.07
C ALA A 280 -0.08 20.80 -23.11
N ALA A 281 -0.62 19.59 -22.97
CA ALA A 281 -1.68 19.27 -22.00
C ALA A 281 -1.20 19.43 -20.56
N VAL A 282 0.02 18.99 -20.24
CA VAL A 282 0.66 19.15 -18.93
C VAL A 282 0.90 20.64 -18.61
N VAL A 283 1.33 21.46 -19.57
CA VAL A 283 1.53 22.91 -19.41
C VAL A 283 0.22 23.65 -19.10
N ALA A 284 -0.93 23.13 -19.52
CA ALA A 284 -2.23 23.74 -19.25
C ALA A 284 -2.50 23.91 -17.75
N TYR A 285 -2.11 22.93 -16.91
CA TYR A 285 -2.32 22.99 -15.46
C TYR A 285 -1.44 24.06 -14.77
N ARG A 286 -0.27 24.40 -15.33
CA ARG A 286 0.64 25.41 -14.77
C ARG A 286 0.00 26.80 -14.65
N ARG A 287 -1.04 27.07 -15.45
CA ARG A 287 -1.75 28.36 -15.46
C ARG A 287 -2.64 28.53 -14.22
N ARG A 288 -2.84 27.49 -13.42
CA ARG A 288 -3.71 27.48 -12.22
C ARG A 288 -2.98 26.87 -11.02
N PRO A 289 -1.96 27.56 -10.44
CA PRO A 289 -1.15 27.01 -9.36
C PRO A 289 -1.96 26.68 -8.09
N LEU A 290 -3.01 27.44 -7.79
CA LEU A 290 -3.91 27.16 -6.67
C LEU A 290 -4.61 25.80 -6.82
N GLU A 291 -4.94 25.41 -8.05
CA GLU A 291 -5.58 24.12 -8.30
C GLU A 291 -4.60 22.95 -8.20
N LEU A 292 -3.33 23.17 -8.58
CA LEU A 292 -2.27 22.20 -8.34
C LEU A 292 -1.97 22.04 -6.85
N LEU A 293 -1.95 23.14 -6.10
CA LEU A 293 -1.80 23.11 -4.64
C LEU A 293 -2.98 22.39 -3.98
N LEU A 294 -4.20 22.65 -4.43
CA LEU A 294 -5.38 21.95 -3.93
C LEU A 294 -5.35 20.46 -4.30
N ALA A 295 -4.90 20.10 -5.51
CA ALA A 295 -4.71 18.71 -5.90
C ALA A 295 -3.68 18.01 -5.01
N PHE A 296 -2.57 18.68 -4.69
CA PHE A 296 -1.58 18.18 -3.74
C PHE A 296 -2.16 18.04 -2.33
N ALA A 297 -2.92 19.03 -1.84
CA ALA A 297 -3.59 18.98 -0.54
C ALA A 297 -4.60 17.83 -0.46
N LEU A 298 -5.37 17.58 -1.53
CA LEU A 298 -6.27 16.43 -1.63
C LEU A 298 -5.49 15.10 -1.61
N SER A 299 -4.32 15.02 -2.27
CA SER A 299 -3.46 13.85 -2.17
C SER A 299 -2.91 13.63 -0.76
N MET A 300 -2.50 14.70 -0.08
CA MET A 300 -2.04 14.64 1.32
C MET A 300 -3.18 14.18 2.24
N GLY A 301 -4.39 14.71 2.07
CA GLY A 301 -5.58 14.27 2.80
C GLY A 301 -5.94 12.81 2.52
N ASN A 302 -5.83 12.34 1.28
CA ASN A 302 -5.99 10.93 0.93
C ASN A 302 -4.99 10.03 1.66
N HIS A 303 -3.70 10.37 1.65
CA HIS A 303 -2.67 9.58 2.33
C HIS A 303 -2.81 9.63 3.85
N PHE A 304 -3.14 10.80 4.41
CA PHE A 304 -3.40 10.94 5.84
C PHE A 304 -4.60 10.09 6.29
N LEU A 305 -5.71 10.12 5.55
CA LEU A 305 -6.87 9.27 5.84
C LEU A 305 -6.53 7.78 5.68
N ALA A 306 -5.69 7.41 4.72
CA ALA A 306 -5.19 6.05 4.61
C ALA A 306 -4.36 5.65 5.84
N VAL A 307 -3.49 6.52 6.35
CA VAL A 307 -2.70 6.29 7.58
C VAL A 307 -3.62 6.08 8.78
N VAL A 308 -4.60 6.98 9.00
CA VAL A 308 -5.57 6.88 10.10
C VAL A 308 -6.44 5.61 9.96
N GLY A 309 -6.80 5.23 8.74
CA GLY A 309 -7.52 3.98 8.49
C GLY A 309 -6.69 2.74 8.83
N VAL A 310 -5.40 2.74 8.48
CA VAL A 310 -4.46 1.67 8.84
C VAL A 310 -4.20 1.61 10.35
N MET A 311 -4.17 2.76 11.04
CA MET A 311 -4.13 2.80 12.51
C MET A 311 -5.39 2.14 13.11
N GLY A 312 -6.57 2.39 12.54
CA GLY A 312 -7.81 1.69 12.92
C GLY A 312 -7.75 0.18 12.70
N LEU A 313 -7.08 -0.29 11.64
CA LEU A 313 -6.79 -1.72 11.45
C LEU A 313 -5.81 -2.25 12.49
N GLY A 314 -4.78 -1.49 12.86
CA GLY A 314 -3.87 -1.84 13.94
C GLY A 314 -4.62 -2.14 15.23
N ALA A 315 -5.48 -1.20 15.67
CA ALA A 315 -6.35 -1.41 16.81
C ALA A 315 -7.27 -2.63 16.62
N ALA A 316 -7.88 -2.79 15.45
CA ALA A 316 -8.75 -3.93 15.15
C ALA A 316 -8.05 -5.28 15.29
N PHE A 317 -6.78 -5.37 14.89
CA PHE A 317 -5.97 -6.58 14.95
C PHE A 317 -5.25 -6.78 16.30
N GLY A 318 -5.34 -5.84 17.24
CA GLY A 318 -4.76 -5.97 18.59
C GLY A 318 -3.36 -5.43 18.72
N VAL A 319 -2.98 -4.41 17.93
CA VAL A 319 -1.80 -3.59 18.22
C VAL A 319 -2.08 -2.81 19.51
N PRO A 320 -1.30 -3.01 20.58
CA PRO A 320 -1.56 -2.37 21.87
C PRO A 320 -1.47 -0.85 21.82
N ASP A 321 -2.35 -0.19 22.58
CA ASP A 321 -2.32 1.26 22.76
C ASP A 321 -1.01 1.70 23.45
N GLY A 322 -0.27 2.59 22.80
CA GLY A 322 1.01 3.12 23.30
C GLY A 322 2.26 2.43 22.75
N GLN A 323 2.14 1.35 21.97
CA GLN A 323 3.28 0.77 21.24
C GLN A 323 3.61 1.53 19.95
N ILE A 324 2.56 1.92 19.20
CA ILE A 324 2.69 2.65 17.94
C ILE A 324 1.87 3.93 18.01
N GLY A 325 2.53 5.07 17.85
CA GLY A 325 1.87 6.38 17.78
C GLY A 325 1.49 6.76 16.35
N LEU A 326 0.77 7.89 16.20
CA LEU A 326 0.44 8.46 14.89
C LEU A 326 1.69 8.73 14.04
N VAL A 327 2.78 9.19 14.66
CA VAL A 327 4.04 9.50 13.96
C VAL A 327 4.68 8.23 13.38
N ASP A 328 4.64 7.12 14.13
CA ASP A 328 5.13 5.82 13.64
C ASP A 328 4.27 5.34 12.46
N TYR A 329 2.95 5.43 12.55
CA TYR A 329 2.06 5.10 11.41
C TYR A 329 2.28 6.01 10.19
N LEU A 330 2.54 7.30 10.41
CA LEU A 330 2.93 8.24 9.34
C LEU A 330 4.27 7.87 8.69
N ALA A 331 5.12 7.11 9.37
CA ALA A 331 6.36 6.58 8.80
C ALA A 331 6.11 5.28 8.05
N ILE A 332 5.47 4.33 8.73
CA ILE A 332 5.31 2.95 8.27
C ILE A 332 4.45 2.91 7.01
N VAL A 333 3.28 3.55 7.02
CA VAL A 333 2.29 3.41 5.95
C VAL A 333 2.80 3.96 4.61
N PRO A 334 3.39 5.18 4.53
CA PRO A 334 3.91 5.70 3.27
C PRO A 334 5.08 4.87 2.72
N VAL A 335 6.00 4.46 3.59
CA VAL A 335 7.16 3.63 3.19
C VAL A 335 6.69 2.27 2.70
N ALA A 336 5.82 1.59 3.46
CA ALA A 336 5.27 0.29 3.07
C ALA A 336 4.47 0.36 1.77
N ASN A 337 3.65 1.40 1.57
CA ASN A 337 2.88 1.59 0.35
C ASN A 337 3.77 1.95 -0.85
N MET A 338 4.88 2.67 -0.63
CA MET A 338 5.86 2.94 -1.68
C MET A 338 6.57 1.65 -2.12
N VAL A 339 6.99 0.82 -1.17
CA VAL A 339 7.56 -0.51 -1.45
C VAL A 339 6.53 -1.42 -2.16
N SER A 340 5.27 -1.40 -1.72
CA SER A 340 4.17 -2.18 -2.32
C SER A 340 3.81 -1.74 -3.73
N SER A 341 4.15 -0.50 -4.12
CA SER A 341 3.88 0.02 -5.46
C SER A 341 4.84 -0.53 -6.53
N ILE A 342 5.94 -1.16 -6.12
CA ILE A 342 6.92 -1.74 -7.03
C ILE A 342 6.32 -3.03 -7.62
N PRO A 343 6.15 -3.15 -8.95
CA PRO A 343 5.49 -4.27 -9.60
C PRO A 343 6.40 -5.50 -9.72
N ILE A 344 6.94 -5.97 -8.61
CA ILE A 344 7.77 -7.18 -8.54
C ILE A 344 6.90 -8.43 -8.51
N THR A 345 5.75 -8.38 -7.82
CA THR A 345 4.83 -9.52 -7.67
C THR A 345 3.46 -9.26 -8.33
N PRO A 346 2.84 -10.28 -8.96
CA PRO A 346 1.46 -10.19 -9.45
C PRO A 346 0.48 -9.80 -8.35
N GLY A 347 -0.34 -8.77 -8.64
CA GLY A 347 -1.31 -8.24 -7.67
C GLY A 347 -0.67 -7.56 -6.44
N GLY A 348 0.67 -7.43 -6.41
CA GLY A 348 1.42 -6.80 -5.33
C GLY A 348 1.44 -7.58 -4.01
N TRP A 349 0.97 -8.83 -3.97
CA TRP A 349 0.97 -9.66 -2.75
C TRP A 349 2.39 -10.08 -2.35
N GLY A 350 2.64 -10.20 -1.04
CA GLY A 350 3.89 -10.63 -0.43
C GLY A 350 4.82 -9.46 -0.08
N VAL A 351 5.12 -8.58 -1.05
CA VAL A 351 6.08 -7.48 -0.83
C VAL A 351 5.55 -6.48 0.21
N GLY A 352 4.27 -6.12 0.12
CA GLY A 352 3.66 -5.20 1.09
C GLY A 352 3.54 -5.80 2.47
N GLU A 353 3.14 -7.07 2.56
CA GLU A 353 3.05 -7.80 3.82
C GLU A 353 4.41 -7.88 4.52
N ALA A 354 5.47 -8.21 3.77
CA ALA A 354 6.83 -8.21 4.27
C ALA A 354 7.27 -6.81 4.73
N ALA A 355 6.96 -5.77 3.96
CA ALA A 355 7.29 -4.39 4.34
C ALA A 355 6.59 -3.97 5.64
N TYR A 356 5.28 -4.18 5.76
CA TYR A 356 4.53 -3.89 6.98
C TYR A 356 5.03 -4.73 8.17
N GLY A 357 5.29 -6.02 7.98
CA GLY A 357 5.83 -6.88 9.02
C GLY A 357 7.18 -6.40 9.56
N SER A 358 8.14 -6.12 8.68
CA SER A 358 9.46 -5.61 9.06
C SER A 358 9.39 -4.23 9.72
N LEU A 359 8.57 -3.32 9.17
CA LEU A 359 8.44 -1.96 9.70
C LEU A 359 7.76 -1.92 11.07
N PHE A 360 6.78 -2.80 11.32
CA PHE A 360 6.18 -2.97 12.65
C PHE A 360 7.19 -3.52 13.65
N GLN A 361 8.00 -4.51 13.24
CA GLN A 361 9.05 -5.08 14.08
C GLN A 361 10.11 -4.04 14.47
N MET A 362 10.49 -3.15 13.52
CA MET A 362 11.42 -2.05 13.78
C MET A 362 10.94 -1.06 14.86
N VAL A 363 9.61 -0.95 15.05
CA VAL A 363 9.03 -0.07 16.08
C VAL A 363 8.63 -0.83 17.36
N GLY A 364 9.04 -2.09 17.49
CA GLY A 364 8.81 -2.91 18.70
C GLY A 364 7.49 -3.67 18.73
N VAL A 365 6.82 -3.83 17.58
CA VAL A 365 5.56 -4.58 17.47
C VAL A 365 5.73 -5.84 16.67
N ALA A 366 5.02 -6.90 17.07
CA ALA A 366 5.01 -8.19 16.41
C ALA A 366 4.86 -8.06 14.87
N ALA A 367 5.81 -8.65 14.12
CA ALA A 367 5.77 -8.65 12.66
C ALA A 367 4.47 -9.27 12.11
N SER A 368 3.91 -10.26 12.83
CA SER A 368 2.63 -10.90 12.48
C SER A 368 1.46 -9.91 12.49
N LEU A 369 1.44 -8.94 13.41
CA LEU A 369 0.42 -7.89 13.44
C LEU A 369 0.58 -6.93 12.25
N GLY A 370 1.82 -6.55 11.90
CA GLY A 370 2.09 -5.75 10.72
C GLY A 370 1.59 -6.43 9.44
N VAL A 371 1.88 -7.73 9.28
CA VAL A 371 1.37 -8.53 8.16
C VAL A 371 -0.16 -8.58 8.16
N ALA A 372 -0.79 -8.83 9.30
CA ALA A 372 -2.25 -8.86 9.41
C ALA A 372 -2.90 -7.52 9.02
N VAL A 373 -2.30 -6.40 9.46
CA VAL A 373 -2.72 -5.04 9.09
C VAL A 373 -2.60 -4.81 7.58
N SER A 374 -1.50 -5.23 6.93
CA SER A 374 -1.34 -5.16 5.48
C SER A 374 -2.42 -5.96 4.74
N VAL A 375 -2.65 -7.21 5.16
CA VAL A 375 -3.68 -8.06 4.57
C VAL A 375 -5.06 -7.44 4.76
N GLY A 376 -5.38 -6.97 5.97
CA GLY A 376 -6.64 -6.29 6.24
C GLY A 376 -6.83 -5.03 5.40
N PHE A 377 -5.77 -4.25 5.18
CA PHE A 377 -5.79 -3.08 4.31
C PHE A 377 -6.14 -3.45 2.86
N ARG A 378 -5.50 -4.50 2.32
CA ARG A 378 -5.80 -5.02 0.98
C ARG A 378 -7.21 -5.57 0.87
N LEU A 379 -7.69 -6.31 1.88
CA LEU A 379 -9.06 -6.83 1.90
C LEU A 379 -10.08 -5.68 1.89
N CYS A 380 -9.83 -4.60 2.63
CA CYS A 380 -10.65 -3.40 2.58
C CYS A 380 -10.62 -2.74 1.19
N GLN A 381 -9.44 -2.58 0.58
CA GLN A 381 -9.32 -2.04 -0.78
C GLN A 381 -10.04 -2.91 -1.80
N MET A 382 -9.94 -4.23 -1.66
CA MET A 382 -10.62 -5.20 -2.52
C MET A 382 -12.13 -5.11 -2.37
N LEU A 383 -12.65 -5.01 -1.15
CA LEU A 383 -14.08 -4.80 -0.89
C LEU A 383 -14.59 -3.51 -1.55
N ILE A 384 -13.85 -2.40 -1.40
CA ILE A 384 -14.18 -1.12 -2.02
C ILE A 384 -14.12 -1.23 -3.56
N GLY A 385 -13.10 -1.87 -4.11
CA GLY A 385 -12.95 -2.05 -5.55
C GLY A 385 -14.06 -2.91 -6.16
N PHE A 386 -14.49 -3.97 -5.46
CA PHE A 386 -15.61 -4.81 -5.91
C PHE A 386 -16.93 -4.06 -5.99
N ALA A 387 -17.15 -3.02 -5.17
CA ALA A 387 -18.32 -2.15 -5.31
C ALA A 387 -18.38 -1.47 -6.69
N GLY A 388 -17.24 -1.28 -7.38
CA GLY A 388 -17.20 -0.80 -8.76
C GLY A 388 -17.78 -1.77 -9.78
N GLY A 389 -17.69 -3.08 -9.51
CA GLY A 389 -18.31 -4.13 -10.32
C GLY A 389 -19.83 -4.05 -10.34
N LEU A 390 -20.46 -3.54 -9.28
CA LEU A 390 -21.91 -3.32 -9.23
C LEU A 390 -22.40 -2.38 -10.33
N TYR A 391 -21.54 -1.46 -10.80
CA TYR A 391 -21.88 -0.58 -11.92
C TYR A 391 -22.08 -1.34 -13.23
N LEU A 392 -21.35 -2.45 -13.43
CA LEU A 392 -21.43 -3.25 -14.65
C LEU A 392 -22.77 -3.98 -14.80
N LEU A 393 -23.55 -4.11 -13.73
CA LEU A 393 -24.89 -4.68 -13.73
C LEU A 393 -25.92 -3.77 -14.43
N LYS A 394 -25.60 -2.49 -14.66
CA LYS A 394 -26.50 -1.59 -15.40
C LYS A 394 -26.58 -1.99 -16.88
N PRO A 395 -27.77 -1.92 -17.51
CA PRO A 395 -27.92 -2.19 -18.94
C PRO A 395 -26.93 -1.37 -19.78
N GLY A 396 -26.22 -2.03 -20.70
CA GLY A 396 -25.22 -1.40 -21.57
C GLY A 396 -23.85 -1.12 -20.94
N ALA A 397 -23.74 -1.03 -19.61
CA ALA A 397 -22.47 -0.71 -18.93
C ALA A 397 -21.39 -1.79 -19.15
N SER A 398 -21.79 -3.06 -19.13
CA SER A 398 -20.90 -4.18 -19.43
C SER A 398 -20.39 -4.17 -20.87
N ALA A 399 -21.19 -3.71 -21.84
CA ALA A 399 -20.76 -3.62 -23.25
C ALA A 399 -19.71 -2.51 -23.42
N THR A 400 -19.96 -1.32 -22.87
CA THR A 400 -19.01 -0.20 -22.90
C THR A 400 -17.68 -0.57 -22.22
N ALA A 401 -17.73 -1.29 -21.10
CA ALA A 401 -16.54 -1.76 -20.41
C ALA A 401 -15.75 -2.78 -21.24
N ARG A 402 -16.42 -3.74 -21.89
CA ARG A 402 -15.78 -4.73 -22.78
C ARG A 402 -15.07 -4.08 -23.96
N GLU A 403 -15.69 -3.09 -24.57
CA GLU A 403 -15.05 -2.33 -25.66
C GLU A 403 -13.83 -1.56 -25.15
N GLY A 404 -13.93 -0.90 -24.00
CA GLY A 404 -12.79 -0.22 -23.38
C GLY A 404 -11.64 -1.16 -23.02
N LEU A 405 -11.95 -2.38 -22.57
CA LEU A 405 -10.96 -3.43 -22.33
C LEU A 405 -10.26 -3.87 -23.63
N ALA A 406 -11.02 -4.10 -24.70
CA ALA A 406 -10.45 -4.48 -25.99
C ALA A 406 -9.50 -3.38 -26.54
N GLU A 407 -9.89 -2.11 -26.41
CA GLU A 407 -9.01 -0.99 -26.76
C GLU A 407 -7.76 -0.92 -25.87
N ALA A 408 -7.90 -1.15 -24.56
CA ALA A 408 -6.77 -1.18 -23.62
C ALA A 408 -5.77 -2.29 -23.97
N GLU A 409 -6.25 -3.50 -24.28
CA GLU A 409 -5.41 -4.62 -24.70
C GLU A 409 -4.62 -4.31 -25.98
N VAL A 410 -5.24 -3.60 -26.94
CA VAL A 410 -4.56 -3.17 -28.18
C VAL A 410 -3.45 -2.15 -27.86
N VAL A 411 -3.75 -1.14 -27.04
CA VAL A 411 -2.75 -0.12 -26.64
C VAL A 411 -1.57 -0.75 -25.91
N GLU A 412 -1.85 -1.70 -25.01
CA GLU A 412 -0.80 -2.40 -24.27
C GLU A 412 0.06 -3.27 -25.20
N ALA A 413 -0.55 -3.99 -26.14
CA ALA A 413 0.16 -4.80 -27.14
C ALA A 413 1.02 -3.94 -28.09
N GLU A 414 0.54 -2.78 -28.53
CA GLU A 414 1.33 -1.84 -29.33
C GLU A 414 2.53 -1.32 -28.54
N SER A 415 2.35 -0.98 -27.26
CA SER A 415 3.45 -0.49 -26.41
C SER A 415 4.56 -1.54 -26.22
N ALA A 416 4.17 -2.81 -26.05
CA ALA A 416 5.09 -3.93 -25.86
C ALA A 416 5.86 -4.30 -27.14
N ALA A 417 5.33 -3.97 -28.32
CA ALA A 417 6.00 -4.20 -29.60
C ALA A 417 7.02 -3.12 -29.97
N THR A 418 6.95 -1.94 -29.32
CA THR A 418 7.89 -0.82 -29.50
C THR A 418 9.07 -0.80 -28.51
N ASN A 419 9.07 -1.68 -27.51
CA ASN A 419 10.20 -1.92 -26.59
C ASN A 419 10.93 -3.19 -27.01
#